data_AF-A0A7K8L653-F1
#
_entry.id   AF-A0A7K8L653-F1
#
_cell.length_a   1.000
_cell.length_b   1.000
_cell.length_c   1.000
_cell.angle_alpha   90.00
_cell.angle_beta   90.00
_cell.angle_gamma   90.00
#
_symmetry.space_group_name_H-M   'P 1'
#
loop_
_entity.id
_entity.type
_entity.pdbx_description
1 polymer ?
#
loop_
_entity_poly.entity_id
_entity_poly.type
_entity_poly.pdbx_seq_one_letter_code
_entity_poly.pdbx_strand_id
1 'polypeptide(L)'
;MFLTTVLLRKRIPGKQWIGKYRRPRPITLSMKQAMVRRLEIEAENEYWLSRPYLTRQQEHKHNTEERRARWEAFKSMVTAKFPEHRYISDHLSHLNVSKKWT
;
A
#
# COMPACT_ATOMS: atom_id res chain seq x y z
N MET A 1 -8.41 -12.41 -52.46
CA MET A 1 -7.98 -11.23 -51.67
C MET A 1 -6.54 -11.42 -51.20
N PHE A 2 -5.56 -11.19 -52.08
CA PHE A 2 -4.13 -11.33 -51.76
C PHE A 2 -3.62 -10.21 -50.84
N LEU A 3 -4.26 -9.03 -50.88
CA LEU A 3 -3.87 -7.89 -50.05
C LEU A 3 -4.03 -8.16 -48.55
N THR A 4 -5.11 -8.83 -48.13
CA THR A 4 -5.40 -9.06 -46.71
C THR A 4 -4.49 -10.13 -46.09
N THR A 5 -4.09 -11.15 -46.85
CA THR A 5 -3.14 -12.19 -46.42
C THR A 5 -1.72 -11.67 -46.33
N VAL A 6 -1.32 -10.73 -47.19
CA VAL A 6 -0.02 -10.04 -47.11
C VAL A 6 0.03 -9.06 -45.94
N LEU A 7 -1.05 -8.31 -45.68
CA LEU A 7 -1.12 -7.32 -44.59
C LEU A 7 -1.22 -7.97 -43.18
N LEU A 8 -1.79 -9.18 -43.06
CA LEU A 8 -2.02 -9.87 -41.77
C LEU A 8 -1.00 -10.99 -41.47
N ARG A 9 0.16 -11.01 -42.15
CA ARG A 9 1.11 -12.15 -42.17
C ARG A 9 1.76 -12.52 -40.83
N LYS A 10 1.63 -11.69 -39.78
CA LYS A 10 2.20 -11.93 -38.43
C LYS A 10 1.12 -12.06 -37.33
N ARG A 11 -0.03 -12.65 -37.65
CA ARG A 11 -1.11 -12.85 -36.66
C ARG A 11 -0.82 -14.04 -35.75
N ILE A 12 -0.78 -13.80 -34.44
CA ILE A 12 -0.73 -14.85 -33.42
C ILE A 12 -2.16 -15.33 -33.16
N PRO A 13 -2.44 -16.65 -33.20
CA PRO A 13 -3.80 -17.14 -32.99
C PRO A 13 -4.21 -16.97 -31.52
N GLY A 14 -5.43 -16.51 -31.28
CA GLY A 14 -5.97 -16.33 -29.92
C GLY A 14 -5.37 -15.14 -29.15
N LYS A 15 -5.31 -15.25 -27.81
CA LYS A 15 -4.75 -14.20 -26.92
C LYS A 15 -3.22 -14.26 -26.93
N GLN A 16 -2.54 -13.12 -27.06
CA GLN A 16 -1.08 -13.06 -27.25
C GLN A 16 -0.24 -13.66 -26.11
N TRP A 17 -0.74 -13.63 -24.87
CA TRP A 17 0.04 -13.97 -23.66
C TRP A 17 -0.43 -15.24 -22.95
N ILE A 18 -1.44 -15.93 -23.49
CA ILE A 18 -2.11 -17.07 -22.84
C ILE A 18 -2.42 -18.14 -23.92
N GLY A 19 -2.52 -19.41 -23.54
CA GLY A 19 -2.81 -20.52 -24.47
C GLY A 19 -1.57 -21.19 -25.04
N LYS A 20 -1.74 -22.02 -26.08
CA LYS A 20 -0.68 -22.85 -26.68
C LYS A 20 0.31 -22.05 -27.52
N TYR A 21 -0.17 -21.15 -28.36
CA TYR A 21 0.64 -20.35 -29.27
C TYR A 21 0.69 -18.89 -28.80
N ARG A 22 1.78 -18.50 -28.15
CA ARG A 22 1.98 -17.17 -27.55
C ARG A 22 3.01 -16.35 -28.32
N ARG A 23 3.02 -15.04 -28.08
CA ARG A 23 4.09 -14.16 -28.57
C ARG A 23 5.39 -14.45 -27.83
N PRO A 24 6.50 -14.78 -28.51
CA PRO A 24 7.81 -14.86 -27.87
C PRO A 24 8.19 -13.49 -27.30
N ARG A 25 8.59 -13.45 -26.02
CA ARG A 25 9.11 -12.25 -25.36
C ARG A 25 10.61 -12.44 -25.10
N PRO A 26 11.50 -11.86 -25.92
CA PRO A 26 12.93 -11.94 -25.68
C PRO A 26 13.30 -11.12 -24.44
N ILE A 27 14.28 -11.61 -23.68
CA ILE A 27 14.84 -10.88 -22.54
C ILE A 27 15.87 -9.89 -23.07
N THR A 28 15.64 -8.60 -22.83
CA THR A 28 16.57 -7.55 -23.22
C THR A 28 17.73 -7.44 -22.23
N LEU A 29 18.84 -6.81 -22.65
CA LEU A 29 19.97 -6.53 -21.77
C LEU A 29 19.57 -5.66 -20.57
N SER A 30 18.69 -4.67 -20.77
CA SER A 30 18.17 -3.83 -19.70
C SER A 30 17.42 -4.60 -18.63
N MET A 31 16.64 -5.62 -19.02
CA MET A 31 15.94 -6.50 -18.07
C MET A 31 16.93 -7.31 -17.23
N LYS A 32 18.01 -7.82 -17.84
CA LYS A 32 19.07 -8.52 -17.10
C LYS A 32 19.77 -7.60 -16.10
N GLN A 33 20.16 -6.40 -16.54
CA GLN A 33 20.80 -5.40 -15.67
C GLN A 33 19.88 -4.94 -14.53
N ALA A 34 18.57 -4.82 -14.77
CA ALA A 34 17.61 -4.49 -13.72
C ALA A 34 17.47 -5.63 -12.69
N MET A 35 17.52 -6.88 -13.15
CA MET A 35 17.51 -8.05 -12.26
C MET A 35 18.77 -8.11 -11.41
N VAL A 36 19.96 -7.96 -12.02
CA VAL A 36 21.24 -7.97 -11.30
C VAL A 36 21.27 -6.90 -10.20
N ARG A 37 20.85 -5.66 -10.52
CA ARG A 37 20.76 -4.58 -9.53
C ARG A 37 19.86 -4.92 -8.34
N ARG A 38 18.75 -5.62 -8.56
CA ARG A 38 17.88 -6.06 -7.46
C ARG A 38 18.54 -7.13 -6.60
N LEU A 39 19.26 -8.06 -7.22
CA LEU A 39 19.99 -9.11 -6.50
C LEU A 39 21.13 -8.53 -5.67
N GLU A 40 21.81 -7.49 -6.17
CA GLU A 40 22.84 -6.76 -5.42
C GLU A 40 22.25 -6.10 -4.16
N ILE A 41 21.08 -5.46 -4.29
CA ILE A 41 20.35 -4.89 -3.14
C ILE A 41 19.93 -5.97 -2.15
N GLU A 42 19.46 -7.13 -2.63
CA GLU A 42 19.07 -8.25 -1.78
C GLU A 42 20.27 -8.81 -1.01
N ALA A 43 21.42 -8.99 -1.67
CA ALA A 43 22.65 -9.43 -1.02
C ALA A 43 23.15 -8.42 0.04
N GLU A 44 23.03 -7.12 -0.23
CA GLU A 44 23.34 -6.09 0.76
C GLU A 44 22.39 -6.14 1.96
N ASN A 45 21.09 -6.31 1.73
CA ASN A 45 20.10 -6.46 2.80
C ASN A 45 20.38 -7.71 3.64
N GLU A 46 20.72 -8.83 3.03
CA GLU A 46 21.09 -10.07 3.75
C GLU A 46 22.30 -9.84 4.66
N TYR A 47 23.33 -9.13 4.18
CA TYR A 47 24.48 -8.77 5.00
C TYR A 47 24.08 -7.99 6.26
N TRP A 48 23.26 -6.95 6.10
CA TRP A 48 22.83 -6.12 7.22
C TRP A 48 21.91 -6.86 8.19
N LEU A 49 21.01 -7.71 7.69
CA LEU A 49 20.06 -8.46 8.51
C LEU A 49 20.72 -9.67 9.22
N SER A 50 21.88 -10.13 8.77
CA SER A 50 22.59 -11.28 9.36
C SER A 50 23.14 -11.04 10.77
N ARG A 51 23.21 -9.79 11.23
CA ARG A 51 23.88 -9.41 12.49
C ARG A 51 22.90 -8.73 13.45
N PRO A 52 22.05 -9.49 14.16
CA PRO A 52 21.14 -8.93 15.14
C PRO A 52 21.89 -8.38 16.35
N TYR A 53 21.39 -7.27 16.93
CA TYR A 53 21.97 -6.66 18.12
C TYR A 53 21.62 -7.43 19.41
N LEU A 54 20.36 -7.87 19.54
CA LEU A 54 19.89 -8.66 20.67
C LEU A 54 19.71 -10.12 20.28
N THR A 55 19.96 -11.02 21.22
CA THR A 55 19.53 -12.40 21.08
C THR A 55 18.01 -12.50 21.30
N ARG A 56 17.40 -13.56 20.77
CA ARG A 56 15.95 -13.82 20.94
C ARG A 56 15.52 -13.87 22.41
N GLN A 57 16.40 -14.31 23.31
CA GLN A 57 16.13 -14.37 24.75
C GLN A 57 16.10 -12.96 25.37
N GLN A 58 16.99 -12.07 24.94
CA GLN A 58 17.04 -10.68 25.40
C GLN A 58 15.86 -9.85 24.87
N GLU A 59 15.43 -10.10 23.63
CA GLU A 59 14.29 -9.42 23.03
C GLU A 59 12.95 -9.80 23.70
N HIS A 60 12.89 -11.01 24.27
CA HIS A 60 11.66 -11.58 24.81
C HIS A 60 11.04 -10.67 25.89
N LYS A 61 9.84 -10.17 25.58
CA LYS A 61 9.03 -9.28 26.42
C LYS A 61 9.67 -7.93 26.78
N HIS A 62 10.72 -7.48 26.10
CA HIS A 62 11.37 -6.21 26.44
C HIS A 62 10.44 -4.98 26.31
N ASN A 63 9.43 -5.04 25.43
CA ASN A 63 8.52 -3.93 25.14
C ASN A 63 7.02 -4.27 25.30
N THR A 64 6.67 -5.12 26.27
CA THR A 64 5.27 -5.53 26.50
C THR A 64 4.42 -4.41 27.08
N GLU A 65 4.97 -3.61 27.97
CA GLU A 65 4.25 -2.54 28.67
C GLU A 65 3.80 -1.44 27.72
N GLU A 66 4.70 -0.96 26.85
CA GLU A 66 4.37 0.06 25.86
C GLU A 66 3.33 -0.45 24.86
N ARG A 67 3.47 -1.70 24.39
CA ARG A 67 2.49 -2.32 23.51
C ARG A 67 1.10 -2.41 24.15
N ARG A 68 1.05 -2.72 25.45
CA ARG A 68 -0.22 -2.73 26.21
C ARG A 68 -0.79 -1.33 26.34
N ALA A 69 0.02 -0.34 26.72
CA ALA A 69 -0.42 1.06 26.84
C ALA A 69 -0.97 1.60 25.50
N ARG A 70 -0.26 1.35 24.39
CA ARG A 70 -0.73 1.71 23.03
C ARG A 70 -2.06 1.05 22.68
N TRP A 71 -2.23 -0.22 23.05
CA TRP A 71 -3.49 -0.94 22.83
C TRP A 71 -4.64 -0.42 23.70
N GLU A 72 -4.38 -0.08 24.96
CA GLU A 72 -5.37 0.51 25.86
C GLU A 72 -5.80 1.90 25.41
N ALA A 73 -4.86 2.73 24.97
CA ALA A 73 -5.14 4.04 24.36
C ALA A 73 -5.95 3.91 23.07
N PHE A 74 -5.66 2.91 22.23
CA PHE A 74 -6.46 2.65 21.04
C PHE A 74 -7.89 2.25 21.40
N LYS A 75 -8.07 1.32 22.36
CA LYS A 75 -9.40 0.92 22.85
C LYS A 75 -10.16 2.11 23.41
N SER A 76 -9.53 2.94 24.25
CA SER A 76 -10.18 4.10 24.83
C SER A 76 -10.64 5.09 23.76
N MET A 77 -9.82 5.35 22.74
CA MET A 77 -10.17 6.20 21.59
C MET A 77 -11.37 5.63 20.81
N VAL A 78 -11.39 4.33 20.56
CA VAL A 78 -12.52 3.69 19.85
C VAL A 78 -13.80 3.78 20.69
N THR A 79 -13.73 3.53 22.00
CA THR A 79 -14.89 3.65 22.89
C THR A 79 -15.36 5.08 23.11
N ALA A 80 -14.44 6.06 23.04
CA ALA A 80 -14.75 7.47 23.21
C ALA A 80 -15.40 8.09 21.95
N LYS A 81 -15.47 7.36 20.84
CA LYS A 81 -16.11 7.82 19.61
C LYS A 81 -17.64 7.88 19.79
N PHE A 82 -18.12 9.01 20.25
CA PHE A 82 -19.55 9.33 20.43
C PHE A 82 -19.92 10.59 19.62
N PRO A 83 -21.17 10.74 19.17
CA PRO A 83 -21.62 12.00 18.56
C PRO A 83 -21.36 13.21 19.49
N GLU A 84 -21.01 14.34 18.90
CA GLU A 84 -20.78 15.58 19.64
C GLU A 84 -22.05 16.04 20.37
N HIS A 85 -21.86 16.72 21.50
CA HIS A 85 -22.95 17.35 22.23
C HIS A 85 -23.55 18.49 21.40
N ARG A 86 -24.89 18.58 21.39
CA ARG A 86 -25.62 19.68 20.77
C ARG A 86 -26.10 20.65 21.84
N TYR A 87 -25.74 21.92 21.73
CA TYR A 87 -26.12 22.94 22.69
C TYR A 87 -27.29 23.79 22.17
N ILE A 88 -28.22 24.15 23.06
CA ILE A 88 -29.36 24.99 22.71
C ILE A 88 -28.93 26.41 22.30
N SER A 89 -27.79 26.88 22.80
CA SER A 89 -27.17 28.16 22.40
C SER A 89 -26.93 28.23 20.90
N ASP A 90 -26.50 27.13 20.29
CA ASP A 90 -26.17 27.08 18.86
C ASP A 90 -27.45 27.28 18.05
N HIS A 91 -28.56 26.67 18.48
CA HIS A 91 -29.87 26.85 17.88
C HIS A 91 -30.44 28.27 18.08
N LEU A 92 -30.29 28.84 19.28
CA LEU A 92 -30.81 30.17 19.59
C LEU A 92 -29.99 31.29 18.94
N SER A 93 -28.68 31.10 18.78
CA SER A 93 -27.81 32.07 18.10
C SER A 93 -28.22 32.31 16.65
N HIS A 94 -28.77 31.29 15.98
CA HIS A 94 -29.30 31.39 14.62
C HIS A 94 -30.47 32.39 14.51
N LEU A 95 -31.20 32.68 15.60
CA LEU A 95 -32.26 33.68 15.59
C LEU A 95 -31.74 35.10 15.40
N ASN A 96 -30.45 35.35 15.66
CA ASN A 96 -29.82 36.67 15.46
C ASN A 96 -29.59 37.02 13.98
N VAL A 97 -29.81 36.11 13.03
CA VAL A 97 -29.60 36.36 11.60
C VAL A 97 -30.49 37.51 11.08
N SER A 98 -31.67 37.70 11.67
CA SER A 98 -32.60 38.79 11.31
C SER A 98 -32.45 40.04 12.17
N LYS A 99 -31.42 40.11 13.02
CA LYS A 99 -31.21 41.25 13.93
C LYS A 99 -30.88 42.51 13.14
N LYS A 100 -31.67 43.57 13.32
CA LYS A 100 -31.46 44.89 12.70
C LYS A 100 -30.96 45.89 13.74
N TRP A 101 -30.17 46.86 13.32
CA TRP A 101 -29.80 48.01 14.15
C TRP A 101 -30.94 49.04 14.13
N THR A 102 -31.07 49.77 15.24
CA THR A 102 -31.98 50.93 15.38
C THR A 102 -31.15 52.19 15.32
#